data_AF-A0A3M1QY39-F1
#
_entry.id   AF-A0A3M1QY39-F1
#
_cell.length_a   1.000
_cell.length_b   1.000
_cell.length_c   1.000
_cell.angle_alpha   90.00
_cell.angle_beta   90.00
_cell.angle_gamma   90.00
#
_symmetry.space_group_name_H-M   'P 1'
#
loop_
_entity.id
_entity.type
_entity.pdbx_description
1 polymer ?
#
loop_
_entity_poly.entity_id
_entity_poly.type
_entity_poly.pdbx_seq_one_letter_code
_entity_poly.pdbx_strand_id
1 'polypeptide(L)'
;MEIQGLEIQRLNHTAFQFRGSKTVYTDPYQIPEGLATADLILITHEHFDHMSRADVDKITSEQTTIVAIPSCEEALRGVTAQAVHYVRPGDRLTVEGIAIEAYPAYN
;
A
#
# COMPACT_ATOMS: atom_id res chain seq x y z
N MET A 1 9.71 -5.22 -14.47
CA MET A 1 9.33 -4.88 -15.86
C MET A 1 9.00 -3.41 -15.93
N GLU A 2 9.02 -2.78 -17.09
CA GLU A 2 8.67 -1.37 -17.24
C GLU A 2 7.56 -1.20 -18.27
N ILE A 3 6.56 -0.36 -17.97
CA ILE A 3 5.44 -0.04 -18.84
C ILE A 3 5.24 1.47 -18.83
N GLN A 4 5.44 2.14 -19.97
CA GLN A 4 5.20 3.58 -20.10
C GLN A 4 5.94 4.45 -19.04
N GLY A 5 7.18 4.10 -18.70
CA GLY A 5 7.97 4.80 -17.67
C GLY A 5 7.60 4.44 -16.23
N LEU A 6 6.70 3.47 -16.03
CA LEU A 6 6.40 2.88 -14.74
C LEU A 6 7.20 1.59 -14.56
N GLU A 7 8.14 1.58 -13.62
CA GLU A 7 8.83 0.37 -13.22
C GLU A 7 7.95 -0.44 -12.24
N ILE A 8 7.80 -1.73 -12.51
CA ILE A 8 7.00 -2.66 -11.72
C ILE A 8 7.88 -3.80 -11.27
N GLN A 9 7.97 -3.99 -9.95
CA GLN A 9 8.75 -5.04 -9.31
C GLN A 9 7.86 -5.85 -8.38
N ARG A 10 7.79 -7.17 -8.60
CA ARG A 10 7.24 -8.09 -7.60
C ARG A 10 8.27 -8.26 -6.47
N LEU A 11 7.85 -8.08 -5.23
CA LEU A 11 8.71 -8.22 -4.05
C LEU A 11 8.57 -9.61 -3.45
N ASN A 12 7.36 -9.97 -3.01
CA ASN A 12 7.02 -11.26 -2.43
C ASN A 12 5.50 -11.43 -2.43
N HIS A 13 4.98 -12.66 -2.55
CA HIS A 13 3.52 -12.92 -2.53
C HIS A 13 2.71 -11.94 -3.41
N THR A 14 1.80 -11.15 -2.84
CA THR A 14 1.01 -10.09 -3.49
C THR A 14 1.61 -8.70 -3.31
N ALA A 15 2.81 -8.60 -2.74
CA ALA A 15 3.56 -7.38 -2.61
C ALA A 15 4.25 -6.97 -3.92
N PHE A 16 3.89 -5.80 -4.42
CA PHE A 16 4.52 -5.16 -5.56
C PHE A 16 5.01 -3.77 -5.20
N GLN A 17 6.06 -3.33 -5.89
CA GLN A 17 6.51 -1.95 -5.91
C GLN A 17 6.30 -1.38 -7.31
N PHE A 18 5.72 -0.20 -7.38
CA PHE A 18 5.57 0.61 -8.58
C PHE A 18 6.39 1.88 -8.40
N ARG A 19 7.30 2.18 -9.34
CA ARG A 19 8.10 3.40 -9.34
C ARG A 19 7.87 4.19 -10.62
N GLY A 20 7.31 5.38 -10.47
CA GLY A 20 7.13 6.38 -11.53
C GLY A 20 7.43 7.77 -10.97
N SER A 21 6.49 8.71 -11.13
CA SER A 21 6.53 10.00 -10.41
C SER A 21 6.33 9.84 -8.89
N LYS A 22 5.80 8.70 -8.47
CA LYS A 22 5.51 8.29 -7.09
C LYS A 22 5.95 6.85 -6.87
N THR A 23 6.27 6.51 -5.63
CA THR A 23 6.56 5.14 -5.19
C THR A 23 5.34 4.58 -4.49
N VAL A 24 4.74 3.54 -5.09
CA VAL A 24 3.55 2.86 -4.56
C VAL A 24 3.88 1.42 -4.21
N TYR A 25 3.36 0.95 -3.08
CA TYR A 25 3.44 -0.46 -2.69
C TYR A 25 2.06 -1.08 -2.53
N THR A 26 1.94 -2.36 -2.84
CA THR A 26 0.75 -3.18 -2.51
C THR A 26 1.11 -4.21 -1.47
N ASP A 27 0.13 -4.57 -0.63
CA ASP A 27 0.11 -5.74 0.26
C ASP A 27 1.47 -6.15 0.87
N PRO A 28 2.12 -5.30 1.69
CA PRO A 28 3.47 -5.58 2.19
C PRO A 28 3.51 -6.84 3.06
N TYR A 29 4.31 -7.82 2.64
CA TYR A 29 4.57 -9.05 3.39
C TYR A 29 5.94 -9.66 3.05
N GLN A 30 6.81 -9.77 4.06
CA GLN A 30 8.20 -10.24 3.94
C GLN A 30 8.96 -9.56 2.79
N ILE A 31 8.89 -8.23 2.75
CA ILE A 31 9.55 -7.46 1.70
C ILE A 31 11.06 -7.34 1.97
N PRO A 32 11.90 -7.22 0.92
CA PRO A 32 13.34 -6.99 1.07
C PRO A 32 13.65 -5.72 1.89
N GLU A 33 14.83 -5.70 2.51
CA GLU A 33 15.37 -4.50 3.16
C GLU A 33 15.88 -3.48 2.13
N GLY A 34 16.01 -2.22 2.55
CA GLY A 34 16.60 -1.15 1.74
C GLY A 34 15.71 -0.63 0.61
N LEU A 35 14.41 -0.92 0.67
CA LEU A 35 13.41 -0.37 -0.24
C LEU A 35 13.21 1.14 -0.01
N ALA A 36 12.83 1.85 -1.07
CA ALA A 36 12.53 3.27 -0.99
C ALA A 36 11.27 3.53 -0.14
N THR A 37 11.23 4.65 0.56
CA THR A 37 10.02 5.11 1.25
C THR A 37 8.85 5.25 0.28
N ALA A 38 7.67 4.81 0.72
CA ALA A 38 6.43 4.87 -0.04
C ALA A 38 5.85 6.29 -0.02
N ASP A 39 5.37 6.77 -1.16
CA ASP A 39 4.38 7.84 -1.18
C ASP A 39 2.99 7.29 -0.81
N LEU A 40 2.67 6.09 -1.32
CA LEU A 40 1.38 5.44 -1.16
C LEU A 40 1.54 3.94 -0.88
N ILE A 41 0.79 3.43 0.10
CA ILE A 41 0.65 1.99 0.37
C ILE A 41 -0.81 1.61 0.20
N LEU A 42 -1.07 0.57 -0.60
CA LEU A 42 -2.37 -0.01 -0.83
C LEU A 42 -2.45 -1.37 -0.14
N ILE A 43 -3.42 -1.55 0.75
CA ILE A 43 -3.61 -2.80 1.50
C ILE A 43 -5.00 -3.34 1.20
N THR A 44 -5.06 -4.55 0.63
CA THR A 44 -6.32 -5.14 0.17
C THR A 44 -7.18 -5.66 1.31
N HIS A 45 -6.59 -6.35 2.29
CA HIS A 45 -7.27 -6.89 3.46
C HIS A 45 -6.31 -7.21 4.63
N GLU A 46 -6.88 -7.50 5.80
CA GLU A 46 -6.17 -7.58 7.09
C GLU A 46 -5.39 -8.88 7.34
N HIS A 47 -5.39 -9.83 6.40
CA HIS A 47 -4.65 -11.06 6.56
C HIS A 47 -3.14 -10.79 6.63
N PHE A 48 -2.44 -11.56 7.45
CA PHE A 48 -1.02 -11.33 7.78
C PHE A 48 -0.09 -11.39 6.56
N ASP A 49 -0.50 -12.11 5.51
CA ASP A 49 0.23 -12.32 4.27
C ASP A 49 -0.06 -11.24 3.20
N HIS A 50 -0.96 -10.30 3.53
CA HIS A 50 -1.25 -9.09 2.76
C HIS A 50 -0.97 -7.80 3.55
N MET A 51 -0.94 -7.89 4.88
CA MET A 51 -0.69 -6.76 5.77
C MET A 51 0.22 -7.21 6.91
N SER A 52 1.53 -7.03 6.69
CA SER A 52 2.55 -7.17 7.72
C SER A 52 2.90 -5.81 8.30
N ARG A 53 2.54 -5.57 9.56
CA ARG A 53 2.87 -4.32 10.25
C ARG A 53 4.37 -4.00 10.20
N ALA A 54 5.21 -5.01 10.42
CA ALA A 54 6.66 -4.86 10.36
C ALA A 54 7.15 -4.42 8.98
N ASP A 55 6.54 -4.92 7.90
CA ASP A 55 6.93 -4.54 6.54
C ASP A 55 6.35 -3.20 6.12
N VAL A 56 5.15 -2.84 6.58
CA VAL A 56 4.61 -1.49 6.44
C VAL A 56 5.56 -0.47 7.08
N ASP A 57 5.97 -0.70 8.32
CA ASP A 57 6.85 0.23 9.07
C ASP A 57 8.21 0.46 8.37
N LYS A 58 8.73 -0.52 7.60
CA LYS A 58 9.99 -0.39 6.84
C LYS A 58 9.92 0.66 5.72
N ILE A 59 8.75 0.84 5.12
CA ILE A 59 8.57 1.67 3.92
C ILE A 59 7.73 2.92 4.18
N THR A 60 7.23 3.12 5.40
CA THR A 60 6.45 4.31 5.76
C THR A 60 7.31 5.48 6.24
N SER A 61 6.76 6.69 6.09
CA SER A 61 7.24 7.93 6.72
C SER A 61 6.04 8.85 7.04
N GLU A 62 6.30 9.99 7.68
CA GLU A 62 5.29 11.03 7.91
C GLU A 62 4.66 11.62 6.63
N GLN A 63 5.24 11.33 5.45
CA GLN A 63 4.73 11.75 4.14
C GLN A 63 3.97 10.63 3.41
N THR A 64 3.94 9.42 3.97
CA THR A 64 3.28 8.26 3.36
C THR A 64 1.79 8.31 3.63
N THR A 65 0.97 8.14 2.59
CA THR A 65 -0.46 7.87 2.77
C THR A 65 -0.75 6.38 2.60
N ILE A 66 -1.61 5.83 3.46
CA ILE A 66 -2.05 4.43 3.40
C ILE A 66 -3.52 4.41 2.99
N VAL A 67 -3.88 3.54 2.05
CA VAL A 67 -5.26 3.21 1.71
C VAL A 67 -5.49 1.75 2.01
N ALA A 68 -6.46 1.46 2.87
CA ALA A 68 -6.77 0.13 3.35
C ALA A 68 -8.29 -0.06 3.51
N ILE A 69 -8.73 -1.25 3.90
CA ILE A 69 -10.13 -1.49 4.29
C ILE A 69 -10.31 -1.32 5.81
N PRO A 70 -11.54 -1.05 6.32
CA PRO A 70 -11.76 -0.80 7.75
C PRO A 70 -11.25 -1.91 8.69
N SER A 71 -11.23 -3.17 8.26
CA SER A 71 -10.72 -4.28 9.09
C SER A 71 -9.21 -4.21 9.37
N CYS A 72 -8.45 -3.42 8.60
CA CYS A 72 -7.03 -3.18 8.85
C CYS A 72 -6.77 -2.19 10.00
N GLU A 73 -7.81 -1.51 10.53
CA GLU A 73 -7.65 -0.39 11.45
C GLU A 73 -6.84 -0.72 12.70
N GLU A 74 -7.14 -1.88 13.32
CA GLU A 74 -6.45 -2.27 14.55
C GLU A 74 -4.95 -2.51 14.32
N ALA A 75 -4.59 -3.13 13.19
CA ALA A 75 -3.20 -3.42 12.88
C ALA A 75 -2.40 -2.18 12.45
N LEU A 76 -3.06 -1.21 11.84
CA LEU A 76 -2.47 0.07 11.44
C LEU A 76 -2.44 1.11 12.58
N ARG A 77 -3.00 0.79 13.74
CA ARG A 77 -3.00 1.71 14.89
C ARG A 77 -1.57 2.14 15.25
N GLY A 78 -1.34 3.46 15.25
CA GLY A 78 -0.05 4.06 15.58
C GLY A 78 1.04 3.89 14.51
N VAL A 79 0.67 3.59 13.27
CA VAL A 79 1.61 3.64 12.14
C VAL A 79 2.06 5.08 11.88
N THR A 80 3.33 5.27 11.55
CA THR A 80 3.85 6.58 11.11
C THR A 80 3.42 6.83 9.68
N ALA A 81 2.38 7.63 9.48
CA ALA A 81 1.86 7.97 8.17
C ALA A 81 1.28 9.40 8.18
N GLN A 82 1.24 10.04 7.01
CA GLN A 82 0.53 11.30 6.80
C GLN A 82 -0.98 11.12 7.05
N ALA A 83 -1.54 10.04 6.50
CA ALA A 83 -2.95 9.71 6.59
C ALA A 83 -3.17 8.21 6.38
N VAL A 84 -4.27 7.70 6.94
CA VAL A 84 -4.81 6.37 6.63
C VAL A 84 -6.26 6.55 6.17
N HIS A 85 -6.56 6.17 4.93
CA HIS A 85 -7.90 6.18 4.37
C HIS A 85 -8.48 4.78 4.35
N TYR A 86 -9.63 4.59 5.00
CA TYR A 86 -10.37 3.34 4.95
C TYR A 86 -11.46 3.39 3.88
N VAL A 87 -11.38 2.49 2.90
CA VAL A 87 -12.29 2.45 1.74
C VAL A 87 -13.19 1.22 1.75
N ARG A 88 -14.36 1.34 1.15
CA ARG A 88 -15.34 0.26 0.91
C ARG A 88 -15.54 0.06 -0.61
N PRO A 89 -16.05 -1.10 -1.04
CA PRO A 89 -16.35 -1.32 -2.45
C PRO A 89 -17.24 -0.20 -3.03
N GLY A 90 -16.82 0.35 -4.17
CA GLY A 90 -17.45 1.49 -4.84
C GLY A 90 -16.85 2.85 -4.48
N ASP A 91 -16.03 2.94 -3.43
CA ASP A 91 -15.36 4.20 -3.10
C ASP A 91 -14.32 4.58 -4.16
N ARG A 92 -14.25 5.89 -4.41
CA ARG A 92 -13.29 6.51 -5.33
C ARG A 92 -12.62 7.67 -4.64
N LEU A 93 -11.30 7.74 -4.73
CA LEU A 93 -10.49 8.80 -4.13
C LEU A 93 -9.27 9.10 -5.00
N THR A 94 -8.65 10.25 -4.76
CA THR A 94 -7.38 10.62 -5.37
C THR A 94 -6.41 10.92 -4.24
N VAL A 95 -5.28 10.21 -4.23
CA VAL A 95 -4.23 10.30 -3.21
C VAL A 95 -2.91 10.47 -3.94
N GLU A 96 -2.10 11.46 -3.55
CA GLU A 96 -0.82 11.73 -4.24
C GLU A 96 -0.94 11.93 -5.77
N GLY A 97 -2.08 12.43 -6.23
CA GLY A 97 -2.39 12.59 -7.66
C GLY A 97 -2.74 11.28 -8.39
N ILE A 98 -2.86 10.16 -7.66
CA ILE A 98 -3.21 8.83 -8.18
C ILE A 98 -4.69 8.58 -7.89
N ALA A 99 -5.47 8.29 -8.94
CA ALA A 99 -6.87 7.87 -8.81
C ALA A 99 -6.95 6.42 -8.35
N ILE A 100 -7.77 6.15 -7.33
CA ILE A 100 -7.97 4.85 -6.71
C ILE A 100 -9.46 4.55 -6.70
N GLU A 101 -9.83 3.33 -7.11
CA GLU A 101 -11.18 2.80 -7.05
C GLU A 101 -11.17 1.45 -6.35
N ALA A 102 -11.98 1.32 -5.30
CA ALA A 102 -12.11 0.08 -4.53
C ALA A 102 -13.19 -0.83 -5.14
N TYR A 103 -12.85 -2.08 -5.42
CA TYR A 103 -13.76 -3.09 -5.98
C TYR A 103 -14.10 -4.18 -4.95
N PRO A 104 -15.27 -4.85 -5.07
CA PRO A 104 -15.55 -6.04 -4.28
C PRO A 104 -14.50 -7.12 -4.55
N ALA A 105 -13.94 -7.68 -3.48
CA ALA A 105 -13.06 -8.84 -3.53
C ALA A 105 -13.76 -10.05 -2.93
N TYR A 106 -13.50 -11.23 -3.50
CA TYR A 106 -13.98 -12.51 -3.00
C TYR A 106 -12.74 -13.39 -2.81
N ASN A 107 -12.53 -13.84 -1.58
CA ASN A 107 -11.48 -14.81 -1.24
C ASN A 107 -12.04 -16.23 -1.27
#